data_AF-A0A832VV86-F1
#
_entry.id   AF-A0A832VV86-F1
#
_cell.length_a   1.000
_cell.length_b   1.000
_cell.length_c   1.000
_cell.angle_alpha   90.00
_cell.angle_beta   90.00
_cell.angle_gamma   90.00
#
_symmetry.space_group_name_H-M   'P 1'
#
loop_
_entity.id
_entity.type
_entity.pdbx_description
1 polymer ?
#
loop_
_entity_poly.entity_id
_entity_poly.type
_entity_poly.pdbx_seq_one_letter_code
_entity_poly.pdbx_strand_id
1 'polypeptide(L)'
;MSTREGLPDWVDERARKAGPPDREIRFRAAARAIAESILRNRPTTGSPDCPVMVEGIKDEKALQVLGFSGTIEKVNRGWDRSR
;
A
#
# COMPACT_ATOMS: atom_id res chain seq x y z
N MET A 1 32.31 7.25 11.70
CA MET A 1 33.04 6.01 11.36
C MET A 1 32.03 5.00 10.88
N SER A 2 32.07 4.69 9.58
CA SER A 2 31.17 3.80 8.85
C SER A 2 31.39 2.36 9.28
N THR A 3 30.32 1.60 9.54
CA THR A 3 30.35 0.14 9.60
C THR A 3 29.27 -0.40 8.67
N ARG A 4 29.57 -0.31 7.37
CA ARG A 4 28.87 -1.03 6.28
C ARG A 4 29.86 -1.86 5.47
N GLU A 5 30.92 -2.36 6.10
CA GLU A 5 31.84 -3.28 5.44
C GLU A 5 31.28 -4.71 5.56
N GLY A 6 30.89 -5.30 4.43
CA GLY A 6 30.62 -6.74 4.33
C GLY A 6 29.19 -7.18 3.98
N LEU A 7 28.26 -6.26 3.68
CA LEU A 7 26.94 -6.65 3.16
C LEU A 7 26.98 -6.79 1.63
N PRO A 8 26.44 -7.87 1.04
CA PRO A 8 26.48 -8.06 -0.41
C PRO A 8 25.65 -7.00 -1.15
N ASP A 9 26.08 -6.63 -2.36
CA ASP A 9 25.51 -5.57 -3.22
C ASP A 9 23.98 -5.59 -3.38
N TRP A 10 23.35 -6.77 -3.26
CA TRP A 10 21.88 -6.90 -3.37
C TRP A 10 21.12 -6.13 -2.27
N VAL A 11 21.74 -5.90 -1.11
CA VAL A 11 21.11 -5.14 0.00
C VAL A 11 20.95 -3.67 -0.40
N ASP A 12 22.00 -3.11 -1.03
CA ASP A 12 21.99 -1.74 -1.54
C ASP A 12 21.16 -1.61 -2.82
N GLU A 13 21.07 -2.65 -3.63
CA GLU A 13 20.20 -2.70 -4.80
C GLU A 13 18.72 -2.73 -4.42
N ARG A 14 18.35 -3.48 -3.37
CA ARG A 14 16.98 -3.51 -2.83
C ARG A 14 16.60 -2.19 -2.18
N ALA A 15 17.55 -1.54 -1.48
CA ALA A 15 17.36 -0.21 -0.95
C ALA A 15 17.18 0.84 -2.07
N ARG A 16 17.95 0.74 -3.17
CA ARG A 16 17.81 1.59 -4.36
C ARG A 16 16.50 1.37 -5.11
N LYS A 17 16.01 0.12 -5.18
CA LYS A 17 14.74 -0.23 -5.84
C LYS A 17 13.52 0.39 -5.14
N ALA A 18 13.63 0.75 -3.86
CA ALA A 18 12.58 1.41 -3.09
C ALA A 18 12.50 2.94 -3.27
N GLY A 19 13.34 3.51 -4.15
CA GLY A 19 13.46 4.95 -4.35
C GLY A 19 14.23 5.63 -3.20
N PRO A 20 14.37 6.97 -3.24
CA PRO A 20 15.02 7.71 -2.16
C PRO A 20 14.41 7.34 -0.80
N PRO A 21 15.22 7.16 0.26
CA PRO A 21 14.71 6.82 1.58
C PRO A 21 13.87 7.93 2.22
N ASP A 22 13.80 9.08 1.55
CA ASP A 22 12.98 10.22 1.91
C ASP A 22 11.52 9.78 2.11
N ARG A 23 11.08 10.00 3.34
CA ARG A 23 9.74 9.68 3.77
C ARG A 23 8.72 10.41 2.90
N GLU A 24 8.90 11.69 2.63
CA GLU A 24 7.92 12.47 1.87
C GLU A 24 7.74 11.93 0.44
N ILE A 25 8.86 11.58 -0.22
CA ILE A 25 8.85 11.04 -1.58
C ILE A 25 8.07 9.72 -1.63
N ARG A 26 8.32 8.80 -0.69
CA ARG A 26 7.61 7.52 -0.62
C ARG A 26 6.12 7.67 -0.32
N PHE A 27 5.77 8.57 0.61
CA PHE A 27 4.37 8.84 0.93
C PHE A 27 3.63 9.44 -0.26
N ARG A 28 4.25 10.36 -1.00
CA ARG A 28 3.67 10.96 -2.21
C ARG A 28 3.49 9.94 -3.32
N ALA A 29 4.49 9.08 -3.56
CA ALA A 29 4.41 8.01 -4.55
C ALA A 29 3.29 7.00 -4.21
N ALA A 30 3.20 6.58 -2.95
CA ALA A 30 2.15 5.69 -2.47
C ALA A 30 0.76 6.33 -2.60
N ALA A 31 0.61 7.60 -2.19
CA ALA A 31 -0.65 8.33 -2.30
C ALA A 31 -1.13 8.42 -3.76
N ARG A 32 -0.21 8.71 -4.71
CA ARG A 32 -0.52 8.73 -6.14
C ARG A 32 -0.99 7.36 -6.64
N ALA A 33 -0.25 6.29 -6.34
CA ALA A 33 -0.60 4.94 -6.78
C ALA A 33 -1.96 4.47 -6.22
N ILE A 34 -2.26 4.85 -4.97
CA ILE A 34 -3.56 4.61 -4.35
C ILE A 34 -4.65 5.38 -5.10
N ALA A 35 -4.47 6.68 -5.36
CA ALA A 35 -5.45 7.49 -6.08
C ALA A 35 -5.74 6.96 -7.50
N GLU A 36 -4.71 6.55 -8.25
CA GLU A 36 -4.85 5.93 -9.57
C GLU A 36 -5.62 4.60 -9.50
N SER A 37 -5.32 3.78 -8.47
CA SER A 37 -6.02 2.51 -8.25
C SER A 37 -7.49 2.71 -7.88
N ILE A 38 -7.78 3.72 -7.05
CA ILE A 38 -9.14 4.13 -6.68
C ILE A 38 -9.94 4.49 -7.94
N LEU A 39 -9.38 5.30 -8.83
CA LEU A 39 -10.04 5.71 -10.07
C LEU A 39 -10.27 4.52 -11.01
N ARG A 40 -9.27 3.67 -11.19
CA ARG A 40 -9.35 2.46 -12.03
C ARG A 40 -10.42 1.49 -11.54
N ASN A 41 -10.51 1.30 -10.22
CA ASN A 41 -11.39 0.32 -9.60
C ASN A 41 -12.76 0.89 -9.24
N ARG A 42 -13.01 2.17 -9.50
CA ARG A 42 -14.31 2.79 -9.22
C ARG A 42 -15.39 2.11 -10.08
N PRO A 43 -16.50 1.63 -9.49
CA PRO A 43 -17.56 1.01 -10.25
C PRO A 43 -18.16 2.03 -11.25
N THR A 44 -18.12 1.66 -12.53
CA THR A 44 -18.71 2.40 -13.64
C THR A 44 -19.56 1.43 -14.46
N THR A 45 -20.57 1.94 -15.18
CA THR A 45 -21.47 1.11 -15.99
C THR A 45 -20.67 0.32 -17.03
N GLY A 46 -20.52 -0.99 -16.83
CA GLY A 46 -19.75 -1.88 -17.70
C GLY A 46 -18.35 -2.26 -17.21
N SER A 47 -17.89 -1.77 -16.06
CA SER A 47 -16.64 -2.19 -15.41
C SER A 47 -16.92 -3.12 -14.23
N PRO A 48 -16.20 -4.24 -14.07
CA PRO A 48 -16.33 -5.08 -12.88
C PRO A 48 -15.91 -4.29 -11.63
N ASP A 49 -16.77 -4.29 -10.61
CA ASP A 49 -16.46 -3.71 -9.29
C ASP A 49 -15.26 -4.47 -8.69
N CYS A 50 -14.05 -3.93 -8.87
CA CYS A 50 -12.81 -4.59 -8.48
C CYS A 50 -12.46 -4.18 -7.05
N PRO A 51 -12.66 -5.05 -6.05
CA PRO A 51 -12.45 -4.68 -4.67
C PRO A 51 -10.97 -4.36 -4.40
N VAL A 52 -10.74 -3.36 -3.55
CA VAL A 52 -9.40 -3.06 -3.04
C VAL A 52 -9.13 -3.97 -1.84
N MET A 53 -8.14 -4.85 -1.96
CA MET A 53 -7.68 -5.68 -0.84
C MET A 53 -6.75 -4.91 0.08
N VAL A 54 -7.02 -4.96 1.39
CA VAL A 54 -6.21 -4.33 2.42
C VAL A 54 -5.85 -5.33 3.53
N GLU A 55 -4.76 -5.07 4.27
CA GLU A 55 -4.31 -5.96 5.33
C GLU A 55 -5.25 -5.89 6.53
N GLY A 56 -5.54 -4.68 7.03
CA GLY A 56 -6.32 -4.50 8.25
C GLY A 56 -7.23 -3.27 8.27
N ILE A 57 -7.91 -3.09 9.40
CA ILE A 57 -8.92 -2.03 9.60
C ILE A 57 -8.36 -0.60 9.49
N LYS A 58 -7.06 -0.42 9.76
CA LYS A 58 -6.42 0.90 9.66
C LYS A 58 -6.34 1.37 8.20
N ASP A 59 -6.03 0.44 7.29
CA ASP A 59 -5.95 0.73 5.86
C ASP A 59 -7.34 1.00 5.27
N GLU A 60 -8.34 0.22 5.68
CA GLU A 60 -9.75 0.46 5.33
C GLU A 60 -10.19 1.88 5.72
N LYS A 61 -9.94 2.28 6.97
CA LYS A 61 -10.25 3.64 7.45
C LYS A 61 -9.50 4.72 6.67
N ALA A 62 -8.23 4.49 6.35
CA ALA A 62 -7.44 5.43 5.58
C ALA A 62 -8.05 5.65 4.18
N LEU A 63 -8.44 4.58 3.49
CA LEU A 63 -9.10 4.65 2.18
C LEU A 63 -10.44 5.40 2.24
N GLN A 64 -11.24 5.15 3.28
CA GLN A 64 -12.50 5.86 3.50
C GLN A 64 -12.30 7.37 3.72
N VAL A 65 -11.33 7.76 4.56
CA VAL A 65 -10.99 9.17 4.80
C VAL A 65 -10.47 9.85 3.53
N LEU A 66 -9.77 9.11 2.67
CA LEU A 66 -9.30 9.58 1.36
C LEU A 66 -10.41 9.66 0.29
N GLY A 67 -11.65 9.29 0.63
CA GLY A 67 -12.81 9.40 -0.27
C GLY A 67 -13.01 8.20 -1.21
N PHE A 68 -12.40 7.04 -0.92
CA PHE A 68 -12.71 5.82 -1.66
C PHE A 68 -14.12 5.32 -1.33
N SER A 69 -14.92 5.04 -2.37
CA SER A 69 -16.31 4.60 -2.24
C SER A 69 -16.58 3.23 -2.89
N GLY A 70 -15.54 2.51 -3.31
CA GLY A 70 -15.66 1.16 -3.89
C GLY A 70 -15.61 0.07 -2.83
N THR A 71 -15.75 -1.19 -3.26
CA THR A 71 -15.68 -2.34 -2.36
C THR A 71 -14.26 -2.49 -1.78
N ILE A 72 -14.15 -2.64 -0.46
CA ILE A 72 -12.87 -2.91 0.24
C ILE A 72 -12.95 -4.30 0.87
N GLU A 73 -11.96 -5.14 0.60
CA GLU A 73 -11.84 -6.47 1.21
C GLU A 73 -10.64 -6.53 2.15
N LYS A 74 -10.85 -7.01 3.38
CA LYS A 74 -9.77 -7.23 4.34
C LYS A 74 -9.25 -8.66 4.22
N VAL A 75 -7.96 -8.81 3.93
CA VAL A 75 -7.29 -10.11 3.87
C VAL A 75 -7.06 -10.66 5.27
N ASN A 76 -6.65 -9.81 6.22
CA ASN A 76 -6.43 -10.21 7.60
C ASN A 76 -7.62 -9.74 8.44
N ARG A 77 -8.62 -10.62 8.63
CA ARG A 77 -9.80 -10.33 9.49
C ARG A 77 -9.47 -10.31 10.98
N GLY A 78 -8.18 -10.41 11.33
CA GLY A 78 -7.71 -10.81 12.64
C GLY A 78 -7.56 -12.32 12.67
N TRP A 79 -6.42 -12.79 13.18
CA TRP A 79 -6.38 -14.15 13.70
C TRP A 79 -7.45 -14.22 14.78
N ASP A 80 -8.45 -15.08 14.60
CA ASP A 80 -9.38 -15.43 15.67
C ASP A 80 -8.54 -16.19 16.71
N ARG A 81 -7.83 -15.44 17.57
CA ARG A 81 -7.14 -16.02 18.70
C ARG A 81 -8.26 -16.53 19.60
N SER A 82 -8.42 -17.85 19.64
CA SER A 82 -9.33 -18.54 20.54
C SER A 82 -9.27 -17.88 21.92
N ARG A 83 -10.44 -17.45 22.39
CA ARG A 83 -10.65 -16.71 23.64
C ARG A 83 -10.29 -17.55 24.87
#